data_AF-A0ABD6F7F0-F1
#
_entry.id   AF-A0ABD6F7F0-F1
#
_cell.length_a   1.000
_cell.length_b   1.000
_cell.length_c   1.000
_cell.angle_alpha   90.00
_cell.angle_beta   90.00
_cell.angle_gamma   90.00
#
_symmetry.space_group_name_H-M   'P 1'
#
loop_
_entity.id
_entity.type
_entity.pdbx_description
1 polymer ?
#
loop_
_entity_poly.entity_id
_entity_poly.type
_entity_poly.pdbx_seq_one_letter_code
_entity_poly.pdbx_strand_id
1 'polypeptide(L)'
;MRARGLLLCAALTAAFAGTALAAEGSRYPRYFAQITPFQQKMIETWVAPDQAPEEVRPTLAAAAPEIRKFLATVSCKADFSKEAVSVSPAERTPYNDSGPMADLNTHEHRYTVCLTVDRIRNWKRPKEDAVAFEVIYRSPDTLETVEKNYLAERQHDGSWRFSYAPREKR
;
A
#
# COMPACT_ATOMS: atom_id res chain seq x y z
N MET A 1 8.72 8.06 78.41
CA MET A 1 8.19 9.25 77.73
C MET A 1 8.21 8.99 76.22
N ARG A 2 7.20 9.54 75.51
CA ARG A 2 6.87 9.45 74.07
C ARG A 2 8.10 9.70 73.15
N ALA A 3 8.19 9.27 71.88
CA ALA A 3 7.21 9.33 70.79
C ALA A 3 7.69 8.48 69.58
N ARG A 4 6.78 7.83 68.83
CA ARG A 4 6.39 8.13 67.42
C ARG A 4 7.60 8.22 66.45
N GLY A 5 7.81 7.33 65.49
CA GLY A 5 6.84 6.83 64.52
C GLY A 5 6.76 7.80 63.34
N LEU A 6 7.59 7.59 62.31
CA LEU A 6 7.46 8.20 60.98
C LEU A 6 8.01 7.23 59.93
N LEU A 7 7.09 6.51 59.29
CA LEU A 7 7.31 5.91 57.97
C LEU A 7 7.35 7.06 56.95
N LEU A 8 8.48 7.22 56.26
CA LEU A 8 8.52 7.99 55.02
C LEU A 8 8.42 7.03 53.84
N CYS A 9 7.25 7.02 53.20
CA CYS A 9 7.05 6.46 51.86
C CYS A 9 7.88 7.26 50.86
N ALA A 10 8.91 6.63 50.29
CA ALA A 10 9.59 7.14 49.11
C ALA A 10 8.70 6.89 47.88
N ALA A 11 8.09 7.95 47.35
CA ALA A 11 7.36 7.90 46.10
C ALA A 11 8.36 7.81 44.93
N LEU A 12 8.37 6.69 44.20
CA LEU A 12 9.01 6.58 42.90
C LEU A 12 8.18 7.35 41.87
N THR A 13 8.64 8.52 41.45
CA THR A 13 8.16 9.17 40.23
C THR A 13 8.91 8.60 39.03
N ALA A 14 8.30 7.66 38.32
CA ALA A 14 8.77 7.23 37.00
C ALA A 14 8.49 8.36 35.99
N ALA A 15 9.54 9.03 35.53
CA ALA A 15 9.46 9.99 34.44
C ALA A 15 9.25 9.21 33.13
N PHE A 16 8.01 9.17 32.64
CA PHE A 16 7.72 8.78 31.27
C PHE A 16 8.23 9.88 30.35
N ALA A 17 9.45 9.70 29.83
CA ALA A 17 9.93 10.46 28.69
C ALA A 17 9.09 10.08 27.46
N GLY A 18 7.97 10.77 27.27
CA GLY A 18 7.19 10.72 26.06
C GLY A 18 8.04 11.25 24.91
N THR A 19 8.64 10.37 24.13
CA THR A 19 9.15 10.74 22.81
C THR A 19 7.94 11.07 21.95
N ALA A 20 7.67 12.37 21.79
CA ALA A 20 6.77 12.84 20.76
C ALA A 20 7.31 12.33 19.41
N LEU A 21 6.61 11.39 18.78
CA LEU A 21 6.81 11.14 17.36
C LEU A 21 6.48 12.45 16.66
N ALA A 22 7.51 13.14 16.19
CA ALA A 22 7.36 14.20 15.23
C ALA A 22 6.64 13.59 14.01
N ALA A 23 5.36 13.94 13.84
CA ALA A 23 4.65 13.65 12.62
C ALA A 23 5.38 14.40 11.50
N GLU A 24 6.09 13.67 10.65
CA GLU A 24 6.66 14.23 9.43
C GLU A 24 5.52 14.86 8.64
N GLY A 25 5.56 16.20 8.54
CA GLY A 25 4.59 16.96 7.79
C GLY A 25 4.53 16.44 6.35
N SER A 26 3.36 15.92 5.99
CA SER A 26 3.04 15.43 4.66
C SER A 26 3.55 16.38 3.57
N ARG A 27 4.52 15.92 2.77
CA ARG A 27 5.01 16.61 1.57
C ARG A 27 4.02 16.58 0.40
N TYR A 28 2.82 16.03 0.59
CA TYR A 28 1.80 15.93 -0.45
C TYR A 28 0.91 17.18 -0.48
N PRO A 29 0.56 17.71 -1.67
CA PRO A 29 -0.41 18.78 -1.77
C PRO A 29 -1.72 18.34 -1.11
N ARG A 30 -2.38 19.27 -0.40
CA ARG A 30 -3.57 19.09 0.47
C ARG A 30 -4.82 18.47 -0.20
N TYR A 31 -4.72 17.97 -1.43
CA TYR A 31 -5.83 17.50 -2.25
C TYR A 31 -5.82 15.99 -2.57
N PHE A 32 -4.81 15.25 -2.14
CA PHE A 32 -4.77 13.79 -2.34
C PHE A 32 -4.81 13.05 -1.01
N ALA A 33 -5.63 12.01 -0.97
CA ALA A 33 -5.66 11.07 0.14
C ALA A 33 -4.28 10.44 0.35
N GLN A 34 -3.92 10.22 1.60
CA GLN A 34 -2.74 9.43 1.95
C GLN A 34 -3.15 8.07 2.46
N ILE A 35 -2.32 7.08 2.15
CA ILE A 35 -2.54 5.74 2.65
C ILE A 35 -2.47 5.74 4.19
N THR A 36 -3.47 5.13 4.81
CA THR A 36 -3.51 5.00 6.27
C THR A 36 -2.61 3.85 6.75
N PRO A 37 -2.19 3.82 8.03
CA PRO A 37 -1.45 2.68 8.58
C PRO A 37 -2.17 1.34 8.42
N PHE A 38 -3.50 1.34 8.50
CA PHE A 38 -4.31 0.14 8.26
C PHE A 38 -4.18 -0.34 6.81
N GLN A 39 -4.33 0.55 5.83
CA GLN A 39 -4.20 0.20 4.41
C GLN A 39 -2.79 -0.26 4.07
N GLN A 40 -1.77 0.38 4.65
CA GLN A 40 -0.38 -0.06 4.53
C GLN A 40 -0.22 -1.50 5.06
N LYS A 41 -0.80 -1.80 6.23
CA LYS A 41 -0.74 -3.14 6.81
C LYS A 41 -1.44 -4.20 5.95
N MET A 42 -2.56 -3.86 5.31
CA MET A 42 -3.25 -4.75 4.38
C MET A 42 -2.38 -5.07 3.16
N ILE A 43 -1.72 -4.06 2.58
CA ILE A 43 -0.75 -4.26 1.49
C ILE A 43 0.39 -5.19 1.94
N GLU A 44 0.97 -4.95 3.11
CA GLU A 44 2.06 -5.77 3.62
C GLU A 44 1.66 -7.24 3.83
N THR A 45 0.45 -7.46 4.34
CA THR A 45 -0.12 -8.79 4.56
C THR A 45 -0.26 -9.55 3.25
N TRP A 46 -0.86 -8.91 2.24
CA TRP A 46 -1.14 -9.59 0.97
C TRP A 46 0.08 -9.76 0.06
N VAL A 47 1.11 -8.93 0.23
CA VAL A 47 2.37 -9.01 -0.55
C VAL A 47 3.42 -9.86 0.16
N ALA A 48 3.06 -10.57 1.23
CA ALA A 48 3.97 -11.50 1.88
C ALA A 48 4.23 -12.73 0.97
N PRO A 49 5.48 -13.24 0.86
CA PRO A 49 5.79 -14.33 -0.06
C PRO A 49 4.99 -15.62 0.16
N ASP A 50 4.55 -15.88 1.39
CA ASP A 50 3.72 -17.03 1.76
C ASP A 50 2.31 -16.99 1.14
N GLN A 51 1.86 -15.82 0.68
CA GLN A 51 0.58 -15.65 -0.04
C GLN A 51 0.61 -16.22 -1.47
N ALA A 52 1.79 -16.55 -1.99
CA ALA A 52 1.96 -17.09 -3.34
C ALA A 52 2.34 -18.58 -3.35
N PRO A 53 2.04 -19.31 -4.45
CA PRO A 53 2.54 -20.66 -4.70
C PRO A 53 4.07 -20.71 -4.63
N GLU A 54 4.62 -21.86 -4.23
CA GLU A 54 6.05 -22.04 -3.95
C GLU A 54 6.94 -21.58 -5.11
N GLU A 55 6.54 -21.85 -6.34
CA GLU A 55 7.23 -21.48 -7.57
C GLU A 55 7.26 -19.97 -7.86
N VAL A 56 6.35 -19.19 -7.27
CA VAL A 56 6.26 -17.73 -7.44
C VAL A 56 6.97 -17.00 -6.30
N ARG A 57 7.12 -17.61 -5.11
CA ARG A 57 7.66 -16.96 -3.91
C ARG A 57 9.00 -16.25 -4.10
N PRO A 58 10.00 -16.81 -4.82
CA PRO A 58 11.28 -16.12 -5.01
C PRO A 58 11.12 -14.82 -5.79
N THR A 59 10.35 -14.85 -6.88
CA THR A 59 10.08 -13.66 -7.71
C THR A 59 9.23 -12.65 -6.95
N LEU A 60 8.22 -13.09 -6.19
CA LEU A 60 7.43 -12.21 -5.33
C LEU A 60 8.29 -11.58 -4.23
N ALA A 61 9.16 -12.33 -3.56
CA ALA A 61 10.03 -11.80 -2.52
C ALA A 61 10.96 -10.70 -3.07
N ALA A 62 11.48 -10.87 -4.29
CA ALA A 62 12.29 -9.87 -4.96
C ALA A 62 11.49 -8.61 -5.37
N ALA A 63 10.24 -8.79 -5.82
CA ALA A 63 9.37 -7.70 -6.26
C ALA A 63 8.62 -6.99 -5.11
N ALA A 64 8.49 -7.64 -3.95
CA ALA A 64 7.61 -7.22 -2.86
C ALA A 64 7.81 -5.76 -2.42
N PRO A 65 9.04 -5.24 -2.23
CA PRO A 65 9.23 -3.84 -1.86
C PRO A 65 8.63 -2.85 -2.87
N GLU A 66 8.77 -3.14 -4.16
CA GLU A 66 8.24 -2.29 -5.24
C GLU A 66 6.74 -2.48 -5.44
N ILE A 67 6.22 -3.71 -5.32
CA ILE A 67 4.77 -3.98 -5.35
C ILE A 67 4.08 -3.19 -4.23
N ARG A 68 4.64 -3.15 -3.01
CA ARG A 68 4.03 -2.40 -1.89
C ARG A 68 3.94 -0.91 -2.18
N LYS A 69 5.02 -0.30 -2.70
CA LYS A 69 5.04 1.11 -3.11
C LYS A 69 4.05 1.40 -4.24
N PHE A 70 4.02 0.51 -5.23
CA PHE A 70 3.09 0.59 -6.35
C PHE A 70 1.64 0.57 -5.86
N LEU A 71 1.25 -0.44 -5.08
CA LEU A 71 -0.10 -0.58 -4.53
C LEU A 71 -0.49 0.61 -3.67
N ALA A 72 0.42 1.11 -2.81
CA ALA A 72 0.14 2.30 -2.00
C ALA A 72 -0.14 3.53 -2.86
N THR A 73 0.56 3.66 -3.99
CA THR A 73 0.38 4.76 -4.94
C THR A 73 -0.93 4.64 -5.70
N VAL A 74 -1.22 3.49 -6.30
CA VAL A 74 -2.41 3.30 -7.15
C VAL A 74 -3.71 3.20 -6.35
N SER A 75 -3.65 2.79 -5.07
CA SER A 75 -4.79 2.86 -4.15
C SER A 75 -5.29 4.29 -3.94
N CYS A 76 -4.40 5.29 -3.99
CA CYS A 76 -4.71 6.69 -3.71
C CYS A 76 -4.80 7.57 -4.97
N LYS A 77 -4.44 7.03 -6.14
CA LYS A 77 -4.41 7.78 -7.41
C LYS A 77 -5.40 7.22 -8.43
N ALA A 78 -5.98 8.13 -9.21
CA ALA A 78 -6.89 7.79 -10.29
C ALA A 78 -6.19 7.30 -11.57
N ASP A 79 -4.85 7.39 -11.70
CA ASP A 79 -4.18 7.03 -12.97
C ASP A 79 -2.72 6.53 -12.85
N PHE A 80 -2.36 5.58 -13.72
CA PHE A 80 -0.97 5.23 -14.13
C PHE A 80 -0.88 4.83 -15.63
N SER A 81 -1.91 5.12 -16.42
CA SER A 81 -2.15 4.59 -17.77
C SER A 81 -1.26 5.14 -18.88
N LYS A 82 -0.29 5.99 -18.57
CA LYS A 82 0.68 6.47 -19.54
C LYS A 82 2.06 6.07 -19.04
N GLU A 83 2.59 5.04 -19.69
CA GLU A 83 3.94 4.51 -19.48
C GLU A 83 4.17 3.95 -18.08
N ALA A 84 4.04 2.63 -17.95
CA ALA A 84 4.95 1.80 -17.17
C ALA A 84 5.80 2.54 -16.14
N VAL A 85 5.19 2.75 -14.97
CA VAL A 85 5.76 3.59 -13.93
C VAL A 85 7.00 2.89 -13.38
N SER A 86 8.18 3.46 -13.63
CA SER A 86 9.33 3.23 -12.76
C SER A 86 9.00 3.90 -11.43
N VAL A 87 9.20 3.21 -10.31
CA VAL A 87 8.83 3.72 -8.99
C VAL A 87 9.84 4.77 -8.53
N SER A 88 9.88 5.91 -9.23
CA SER A 88 10.48 7.16 -8.79
C SER A 88 9.34 8.15 -8.52
N PRO A 89 9.14 8.60 -7.28
CA PRO A 89 7.97 9.36 -6.88
C PRO A 89 8.16 10.84 -7.22
N ALA A 90 7.15 11.45 -7.87
CA ALA A 90 6.50 12.69 -7.40
C ALA A 90 5.85 13.50 -8.53
N GLU A 91 6.24 13.34 -9.79
CA GLU A 91 5.93 14.39 -10.76
C GLU A 91 4.98 13.97 -11.89
N ARG A 92 3.79 14.58 -11.81
CA ARG A 92 2.92 14.99 -12.92
C ARG A 92 2.30 13.89 -13.78
N THR A 93 1.04 13.60 -13.50
CA THR A 93 0.01 13.61 -14.56
C THR A 93 -1.33 14.13 -14.01
N PRO A 94 -2.05 14.96 -14.78
CA PRO A 94 -3.45 15.27 -14.53
C PRO A 94 -4.29 13.99 -14.67
N TYR A 95 -5.40 13.95 -13.93
CA TYR A 95 -6.45 12.91 -13.99
C TYR A 95 -6.56 12.26 -15.38
N ASN A 96 -6.34 10.94 -15.43
CA ASN A 96 -6.78 10.12 -16.54
C ASN A 96 -7.64 8.98 -15.94
N ASP A 97 -8.76 8.67 -16.57
CA ASP A 97 -9.84 7.86 -15.98
C ASP A 97 -9.59 6.34 -16.03
N SER A 98 -8.41 5.89 -15.64
CA SER A 98 -7.98 4.51 -15.93
C SER A 98 -7.38 3.74 -14.76
N GLY A 99 -7.28 4.33 -13.56
CA GLY A 99 -6.89 3.65 -12.32
C GLY A 99 -8.07 3.02 -11.58
N PRO A 100 -7.84 2.32 -10.45
CA PRO A 100 -8.92 1.65 -9.71
C PRO A 100 -9.96 2.64 -9.18
N MET A 101 -9.56 3.87 -8.82
CA MET A 101 -10.49 4.93 -8.44
C MET A 101 -11.38 5.43 -9.59
N ALA A 102 -10.92 5.32 -10.85
CA ALA A 102 -11.71 5.75 -12.00
C ALA A 102 -12.83 4.75 -12.33
N ASP A 103 -12.56 3.45 -12.18
CA ASP A 103 -13.56 2.40 -12.37
C ASP A 103 -14.64 2.39 -11.26
N LEU A 104 -14.27 2.89 -10.07
CA LEU A 104 -15.21 3.11 -8.96
C LEU A 104 -15.81 4.52 -8.98
N ASN A 105 -15.63 5.32 -10.04
CA ASN A 105 -16.12 6.70 -10.09
C ASN A 105 -17.66 6.74 -10.25
N THR A 106 -18.37 6.39 -9.18
CA THR A 106 -19.75 6.79 -8.92
C THR A 106 -19.70 8.09 -8.12
N HIS A 107 -20.77 8.89 -8.15
CA HIS A 107 -20.88 10.16 -7.40
C HIS A 107 -20.61 10.03 -5.88
N GLU A 108 -20.50 8.80 -5.38
CA GLU A 108 -20.34 8.42 -3.99
C GLU A 108 -18.87 8.26 -3.57
N HIS A 109 -17.92 8.06 -4.49
CA HIS A 109 -16.50 7.94 -4.13
C HIS A 109 -15.78 9.27 -4.23
N ARG A 110 -15.30 9.75 -3.09
CA ARG A 110 -14.49 10.97 -3.03
C ARG A 110 -13.02 10.59 -3.22
N TYR A 111 -12.33 11.27 -4.14
CA TYR A 111 -10.86 11.20 -4.28
C TYR A 111 -10.07 11.66 -3.04
N THR A 112 -10.78 12.05 -1.98
CA THR A 112 -10.25 12.34 -0.65
C THR A 112 -9.95 11.09 0.19
N VAL A 113 -10.32 9.89 -0.29
CA VAL A 113 -9.96 8.60 0.35
C VAL A 113 -9.24 7.67 -0.63
N CYS A 114 -8.30 6.86 -0.12
CA CYS A 114 -7.68 5.79 -0.89
C CYS A 114 -8.52 4.51 -0.81
N LEU A 115 -8.45 3.67 -1.85
CA LEU A 115 -9.01 2.32 -1.80
C LEU A 115 -8.14 1.40 -0.95
N THR A 116 -8.79 0.49 -0.24
CA THR A 116 -8.12 -0.56 0.53
C THR A 116 -7.85 -1.76 -0.36
N VAL A 117 -6.63 -2.30 -0.33
CA VAL A 117 -6.33 -3.63 -0.90
C VAL A 117 -7.00 -4.67 -0.01
N ASP A 118 -8.13 -5.19 -0.46
CA ASP A 118 -8.89 -6.18 0.30
C ASP A 118 -8.29 -7.58 0.16
N ARG A 119 -7.81 -7.91 -1.03
CA ARG A 119 -7.20 -9.22 -1.35
C ARG A 119 -6.25 -9.11 -2.52
N ILE A 120 -5.21 -9.95 -2.50
CA ILE A 120 -4.42 -10.26 -3.69
C ILE A 120 -4.50 -11.77 -3.94
N ARG A 121 -4.74 -12.17 -5.19
CA ARG A 121 -4.87 -13.58 -5.59
C ARG A 121 -4.28 -13.82 -6.98
N ASN A 122 -4.37 -15.07 -7.43
CA ASN A 122 -3.95 -15.48 -8.77
C ASN A 122 -2.48 -15.11 -9.09
N TRP A 123 -1.61 -15.27 -8.09
CA TRP A 123 -0.16 -15.12 -8.26
C TRP A 123 0.34 -16.08 -9.32
N LYS A 124 0.99 -15.54 -10.36
CA LYS A 124 1.58 -16.29 -11.47
C LYS A 124 2.98 -15.77 -11.74
N ARG A 125 3.86 -16.66 -12.19
CA ARG A 125 5.18 -16.31 -12.73
C ARG A 125 5.19 -16.52 -14.25
N PRO A 126 4.75 -15.54 -15.06
CA PRO A 126 4.65 -15.70 -16.51
C PRO A 126 6.01 -15.84 -17.21
N LYS A 127 7.07 -15.31 -16.59
CA LYS A 127 8.48 -15.50 -16.97
C LYS A 127 9.36 -15.36 -15.73
N GLU A 128 10.63 -15.76 -15.81
CA GLU A 128 11.57 -15.82 -14.67
C GLU A 128 11.59 -14.52 -13.83
N ASP A 129 11.66 -13.38 -14.53
CA ASP A 129 11.77 -12.04 -13.97
C ASP A 129 10.43 -11.28 -13.91
N ALA A 130 9.30 -11.97 -13.86
CA ALA A 130 8.01 -11.31 -13.74
C ALA A 130 7.02 -12.03 -12.82
N VAL A 131 6.19 -11.24 -12.15
CA VAL A 131 5.09 -11.73 -11.33
C VAL A 131 3.80 -11.03 -11.75
N ALA A 132 2.78 -11.81 -12.06
CA ALA A 132 1.43 -11.35 -12.34
C ALA A 132 0.52 -11.67 -11.15
N PHE A 133 -0.40 -10.76 -10.85
CA PHE A 133 -1.28 -10.88 -9.71
C PHE A 133 -2.56 -10.06 -9.89
N GLU A 134 -3.62 -10.50 -9.23
CA GLU A 134 -4.91 -9.86 -9.26
C GLU A 134 -5.20 -9.21 -7.91
N VAL A 135 -5.62 -7.95 -7.92
CA VAL A 135 -5.90 -7.16 -6.72
C VAL A 135 -7.37 -6.78 -6.71
N ILE A 136 -8.01 -7.07 -5.58
CA ILE A 136 -9.35 -6.58 -5.28
C ILE A 136 -9.20 -5.36 -4.37
N TYR A 137 -9.60 -4.22 -4.90
CA TYR A 137 -9.69 -2.98 -4.14
C TYR A 137 -11.11 -2.83 -3.60
N ARG A 138 -11.24 -2.26 -2.39
CA ARG A 138 -12.52 -1.90 -1.79
C ARG A 138 -12.51 -0.44 -1.38
N SER A 139 -13.59 0.27 -1.67
CA SER A 139 -13.82 1.59 -1.09
C SER A 139 -14.12 1.52 0.40
N PRO A 140 -13.51 2.37 1.22
CA PRO A 140 -13.83 2.43 2.65
C PRO A 140 -15.23 2.97 2.92
N ASP A 141 -15.81 3.76 1.99
CA ASP A 141 -17.07 4.47 2.23
C ASP A 141 -18.29 3.70 1.72
N THR A 142 -18.23 3.19 0.48
CA THR A 142 -19.37 2.50 -0.15
C THR A 142 -19.27 0.98 -0.09
N LEU A 143 -18.11 0.45 0.29
CA LEU A 143 -17.77 -0.98 0.25
C LEU A 143 -17.78 -1.62 -1.15
N GLU A 144 -17.98 -0.84 -2.21
CA GLU A 144 -17.87 -1.32 -3.59
C GLU A 144 -16.43 -1.80 -3.87
N THR A 145 -16.32 -2.81 -4.73
CA THR A 145 -15.04 -3.41 -5.08
C THR A 145 -14.74 -3.31 -6.56
N VAL A 146 -13.47 -3.09 -6.89
CA VAL A 146 -12.97 -3.21 -8.26
C VAL A 146 -11.80 -4.18 -8.30
N GLU A 147 -11.76 -5.00 -9.34
CA GLU A 147 -10.68 -5.94 -9.61
C GLU A 147 -9.73 -5.36 -10.66
N LYS A 148 -8.42 -5.44 -10.40
CA LYS A 148 -7.38 -5.10 -11.39
C LYS A 148 -6.31 -6.19 -11.43
N ASN A 149 -5.89 -6.51 -12.65
CA ASN A 149 -4.84 -7.48 -12.91
C ASN A 149 -3.55 -6.74 -13.26
N TYR A 150 -2.47 -7.00 -12.53
CA TYR A 150 -1.18 -6.34 -12.71
C TYR A 150 -0.08 -7.33 -13.08
N LEU A 151 0.92 -6.80 -13.77
CA LEU A 151 2.17 -7.46 -14.09
C LEU A 151 3.31 -6.58 -13.58
N ALA A 152 4.21 -7.15 -12.78
CA ALA A 152 5.47 -6.55 -12.38
C ALA A 152 6.61 -7.27 -13.11
N GLU A 153 7.42 -6.54 -13.86
CA GLU A 153 8.53 -7.09 -14.64
C GLU A 153 9.85 -6.42 -14.23
N ARG A 154 10.83 -7.23 -13.87
CA ARG A 154 12.18 -6.76 -13.59
C ARG A 154 12.86 -6.35 -14.90
N GLN A 155 13.44 -5.17 -14.89
CA GLN A 155 14.19 -4.61 -16.01
C GLN A 155 15.67 -4.99 -15.90
N HIS A 156 16.42 -4.78 -16.99
CA HIS A 156 17.85 -5.10 -17.04
C HIS A 156 18.68 -4.28 -16.04
N ASP A 157 18.26 -3.07 -15.71
CA ASP A 157 18.88 -2.20 -14.70
C ASP A 157 18.51 -2.60 -13.25
N GLY A 158 17.71 -3.65 -13.07
CA GLY A 158 17.24 -4.14 -11.78
C GLY A 158 15.98 -3.44 -11.25
N SER A 159 15.47 -2.41 -11.92
CA SER A 159 14.21 -1.75 -11.56
C SER A 159 12.99 -2.63 -11.87
N TRP A 160 11.85 -2.35 -11.24
CA TRP A 160 10.59 -3.02 -11.52
C TRP A 160 9.64 -2.10 -12.28
N ARG A 161 9.08 -2.63 -13.37
CA ARG A 161 8.09 -1.95 -14.22
C ARG A 161 6.72 -2.58 -14.00
N PHE A 162 5.71 -1.75 -13.81
CA PHE A 162 4.34 -2.19 -13.58
C PHE A 162 3.44 -1.89 -14.78
N SER A 163 2.60 -2.84 -15.16
CA SER A 163 1.57 -2.66 -16.18
C SER A 163 0.31 -3.45 -15.81
N TYR A 164 -0.75 -3.26 -16.58
CA TYR A 164 -1.87 -4.21 -16.56
C TYR A 164 -1.40 -5.56 -17.10
N ALA A 165 -1.77 -6.64 -16.41
CA ALA A 165 -1.57 -7.97 -16.96
C ALA A 165 -2.53 -8.21 -18.13
N PRO A 166 -2.09 -8.88 -19.20
CA PRO A 166 -2.99 -9.27 -20.28
C PRO A 166 -4.17 -10.05 -19.70
N ARG A 167 -5.41 -9.69 -20.07
CA ARG A 167 -6.57 -10.52 -19.73
C ARG A 167 -6.39 -11.86 -20.45
N GLU A 168 -6.23 -12.93 -19.70
CA GLU A 168 -6.31 -14.28 -20.24
C GLU A 168 -7.72 -14.45 -20.80
N LYS A 169 -7.85 -14.72 -22.11
CA LYS A 169 -9.15 -14.96 -22.72
C LYS A 169 -9.71 -16.23 -22.09
N ARG A 170 -10.76 -16.06 -21.27
CA ARG A 170 -11.51 -17.15 -20.66
C ARG A 170 -12.30 -17.89 -21.73
#